data_AF-A8PUL0-F1
#
_entry.id   AF-A8PUL0-F1
#
_cell.length_a   1.000
_cell.length_b   1.000
_cell.length_c   1.000
_cell.angle_alpha   90.00
_cell.angle_beta   90.00
_cell.angle_gamma   90.00
#
_symmetry.space_group_name_H-M   'P 1'
#
loop_
_entity.id
_entity.type
_entity.pdbx_description
1 polymer ?
#
loop_
_entity_poly.entity_id
_entity_poly.type
_entity_poly.pdbx_seq_one_letter_code
_entity_poly.pdbx_strand_id
1 'polypeptide(L)'
;MSDDEFMMDDALEEEDYEFEYEDDDDEHEGDADVENKYYNAKAMKSNDPVAALRELQNIVDQDTPQTEWGFKALKQQSKIFLQLGRFLDALGKYEHVLHYTHSVVTRNYAEKSICSILDRVSAAISMPLELVEAWFSQTQNTLSVSQTDRLRTKIGLKLARLWLARREWDRLARVLGDLRTHLMEASHGDIQSQGTTVLELLSLEIQMYRETGNLRMVKATYNAAMNVQNAIPHPRTMGVIREFGGKMHMTEKNWEAAQVDFFQAFRNYDEAGSPQRIQVLKYLVMANMLMGSGINVFDSQETKPYVLLQ
;
A
#
# COMPACT_ATOMS: atom_id res chain seq x y z
N MET A 1 -19.06 -24.29 10.16
CA MET A 1 -19.14 -23.01 10.89
C MET A 1 -18.48 -21.98 10.00
N SER A 2 -19.13 -20.84 9.76
CA SER A 2 -18.78 -19.89 8.70
C SER A 2 -17.51 -19.12 9.04
N ASP A 3 -16.53 -19.16 8.12
CA ASP A 3 -15.25 -18.43 8.17
C ASP A 3 -15.44 -16.95 7.74
N ASP A 4 -16.32 -16.23 8.42
CA ASP A 4 -16.50 -14.77 8.28
C ASP A 4 -15.94 -14.07 9.53
N GLU A 5 -14.61 -14.05 9.66
CA GLU A 5 -13.96 -13.26 10.71
C GLU A 5 -12.52 -12.89 10.30
N PHE A 6 -12.37 -11.81 9.53
CA PHE A 6 -11.28 -10.83 9.71
C PHE A 6 -11.48 -9.63 8.75
N MET A 7 -12.50 -8.83 9.03
CA MET A 7 -12.56 -7.45 8.57
C MET A 7 -12.15 -6.57 9.73
N MET A 8 -11.33 -5.55 9.43
CA MET A 8 -11.09 -4.36 10.24
C MET A 8 -10.02 -4.48 11.33
N ASP A 9 -8.75 -4.26 10.94
CA ASP A 9 -7.76 -3.63 11.83
C ASP A 9 -6.70 -2.82 11.06
N ASP A 10 -7.13 -2.07 10.03
CA ASP A 10 -6.31 -1.04 9.34
C ASP A 10 -6.70 0.38 9.82
N ALA A 11 -7.37 0.52 10.96
CA ALA A 11 -8.00 1.78 11.39
C ALA A 11 -7.43 2.39 12.67
N LEU A 12 -6.30 1.90 13.18
CA LEU A 12 -5.65 2.50 14.35
C LEU A 12 -4.15 2.65 14.09
N GLU A 13 -3.76 3.93 14.05
CA GLU A 13 -2.40 4.50 14.07
C GLU A 13 -1.90 5.13 12.77
N GLU A 14 -2.53 6.26 12.43
CA GLU A 14 -1.84 7.53 12.17
C GLU A 14 -2.92 8.62 12.28
N GLU A 15 -3.19 9.08 13.49
CA GLU A 15 -3.75 10.43 13.66
C GLU A 15 -2.85 11.38 12.86
N ASP A 16 -3.44 12.17 11.95
CA ASP A 16 -2.82 13.18 11.08
C ASP A 16 -2.02 14.23 11.92
N TYR A 17 -0.94 13.83 12.60
CA TYR A 17 0.15 14.69 13.06
C TYR A 17 1.15 14.80 11.89
N GLU A 18 0.67 15.38 10.79
CA GLU A 18 1.50 15.87 9.70
C GLU A 18 2.29 17.06 10.27
N PHE A 19 3.44 16.80 10.90
CA PHE A 19 4.49 17.81 11.08
C PHE A 19 4.96 18.17 9.66
N GLU A 20 4.31 19.17 9.05
CA GLU A 20 4.88 19.90 7.93
C GLU A 20 6.15 20.55 8.48
N TYR A 21 7.31 19.95 8.22
CA TYR A 21 8.57 20.67 8.32
C TYR A 21 8.49 21.75 7.24
N GLU A 22 8.19 22.97 7.67
CA GLU A 22 8.39 24.20 6.92
C GLU A 22 9.89 24.22 6.54
N ASP A 23 10.20 23.97 5.27
CA ASP A 23 11.47 24.44 4.72
C ASP A 23 11.33 25.97 4.70
N ASP A 24 11.98 26.58 5.68
CA ASP A 24 11.95 27.98 6.10
C ASP A 24 12.65 28.91 5.09
N ASP A 25 12.38 28.75 3.79
CA ASP A 25 13.01 29.54 2.73
C ASP A 25 11.93 30.25 1.87
N ASP A 26 11.88 31.58 2.08
CA ASP A 26 11.22 32.66 1.31
C ASP A 26 9.77 33.04 1.66
N GLU A 27 9.59 33.73 2.81
CA GLU A 27 8.42 34.57 3.10
C GLU A 27 8.28 35.70 2.06
N HIS A 28 7.33 35.55 1.13
CA HIS A 28 6.83 36.67 0.32
C HIS A 28 5.63 37.32 1.04
N GLU A 29 5.72 38.61 1.39
CA GLU A 29 4.69 39.39 2.12
C GLU A 29 3.25 39.35 1.53
N GLY A 30 3.09 38.95 0.27
CA GLY A 30 1.77 38.75 -0.38
C GLY A 30 1.07 37.43 -0.02
N ASP A 31 1.78 36.52 0.65
CA ASP A 31 1.35 35.15 0.92
C ASP A 31 0.46 35.04 2.17
N ALA A 32 0.66 35.93 3.14
CA ALA A 32 -0.05 35.93 4.43
C ALA A 32 -1.58 36.09 4.29
N ASP A 33 -2.07 36.84 3.30
CA ASP A 33 -3.51 37.04 3.07
C ASP A 33 -4.18 35.81 2.46
N VAL A 34 -3.47 35.07 1.59
CA VAL A 34 -3.97 33.83 0.96
C VAL A 34 -3.90 32.68 1.96
N GLU A 35 -2.82 32.64 2.74
CA GLU A 35 -2.63 31.71 3.84
C GLU A 35 -3.74 31.81 4.89
N ASN A 36 -4.05 33.02 5.36
CA ASN A 36 -5.13 33.24 6.31
C ASN A 36 -6.48 32.78 5.77
N LYS A 37 -6.77 33.03 4.48
CA LYS A 37 -7.99 32.53 3.82
C LYS A 37 -8.01 31.00 3.76
N TYR A 38 -6.88 30.36 3.48
CA TYR A 38 -6.77 28.90 3.42
C TYR A 38 -7.02 28.26 4.79
N TYR A 39 -6.40 28.74 5.87
CA TYR A 39 -6.62 28.19 7.21
C TYR A 39 -8.05 28.40 7.71
N ASN A 40 -8.65 29.55 7.40
CA ASN A 40 -10.06 29.80 7.68
C ASN A 40 -10.97 28.78 6.95
N ALA A 41 -10.74 28.56 5.65
CA ALA A 41 -11.48 27.56 4.88
C ALA A 41 -11.27 26.13 5.41
N LYS A 42 -10.03 25.79 5.82
CA LYS A 42 -9.69 24.49 6.42
C LYS A 42 -10.40 24.26 7.75
N ALA A 43 -10.53 25.29 8.59
CA ALA A 43 -11.29 25.22 9.84
C ALA A 43 -12.79 25.01 9.60
N MET A 44 -13.33 25.56 8.50
CA MET A 44 -14.75 25.44 8.15
C MET A 44 -15.14 24.03 7.65
N LYS A 45 -14.18 23.17 7.27
CA LYS A 45 -14.46 21.84 6.68
C LYS A 45 -15.40 20.96 7.51
N SER A 46 -15.31 21.06 8.84
CA SER A 46 -16.08 20.22 9.77
C SER A 46 -17.50 20.74 10.00
N ASN A 47 -17.70 22.06 9.87
CA ASN A 47 -18.96 22.73 10.18
C ASN A 47 -19.80 22.99 8.93
N ASP A 48 -19.18 23.49 7.87
CA ASP A 48 -19.81 23.75 6.58
C ASP A 48 -18.86 23.41 5.43
N PRO A 49 -18.89 22.15 4.95
CA PRO A 49 -18.01 21.70 3.87
C PRO A 49 -18.32 22.39 2.53
N VAL A 50 -19.54 22.89 2.32
CA VAL A 50 -19.92 23.57 1.07
C VAL A 50 -19.36 24.99 1.06
N ALA A 51 -19.43 25.71 2.18
CA ALA A 51 -18.81 27.03 2.31
C ALA A 51 -17.28 26.92 2.20
N ALA A 52 -16.67 25.93 2.85
CA ALA A 52 -15.23 25.67 2.75
C ALA A 52 -14.80 25.45 1.29
N LEU A 53 -15.56 24.69 0.51
CA LEU A 53 -15.27 24.46 -0.91
C LEU A 53 -15.30 25.75 -1.75
N ARG A 54 -16.21 26.68 -1.45
CA ARG A 54 -16.28 27.98 -2.14
C ARG A 54 -15.07 28.85 -1.83
N GLU A 55 -14.68 28.95 -0.56
CA GLU A 55 -13.50 29.73 -0.18
C GLU A 55 -12.22 29.14 -0.77
N LEU A 56 -12.08 27.82 -0.75
CA LEU A 56 -10.96 27.15 -1.44
C LEU A 56 -10.99 27.38 -2.95
N GLN A 57 -12.18 27.47 -3.56
CA GLN A 57 -12.28 27.75 -5.00
C GLN A 57 -11.85 29.19 -5.31
N ASN A 58 -12.21 30.15 -4.46
CA ASN A 58 -11.78 31.53 -4.60
C ASN A 58 -10.24 31.66 -4.57
N ILE A 59 -9.57 30.86 -3.72
CA ILE A 59 -8.10 30.82 -3.67
C ILE A 59 -7.54 30.31 -4.99
N VAL A 60 -8.07 29.20 -5.52
CA VAL A 60 -7.64 28.62 -6.80
C VAL A 60 -7.89 29.57 -7.98
N ASP A 61 -9.01 30.27 -8.00
CA ASP A 61 -9.35 31.19 -9.10
C ASP A 61 -8.49 32.46 -9.09
N GLN A 62 -7.98 32.87 -7.92
CA GLN A 62 -7.07 34.01 -7.75
C GLN A 62 -5.59 33.62 -7.96
N ASP A 63 -5.30 32.33 -8.11
CA ASP A 63 -3.96 31.76 -8.19
C ASP A 63 -3.35 31.85 -9.60
N THR A 64 -3.09 33.08 -10.04
CA THR A 64 -2.42 33.37 -11.31
C THR A 64 -1.26 34.35 -11.10
N PRO A 65 0.02 33.93 -11.22
CA PRO A 65 0.53 32.62 -11.63
C PRO A 65 0.31 31.52 -10.57
N GLN A 66 0.36 30.25 -10.98
CA GLN A 66 0.11 29.10 -10.10
C GLN A 66 1.11 29.06 -8.92
N THR A 67 0.60 28.98 -7.69
CA THR A 67 1.39 28.92 -6.46
C THR A 67 1.11 27.66 -5.65
N GLU A 68 1.90 27.45 -4.59
CA GLU A 68 1.71 26.33 -3.66
C GLU A 68 0.35 26.38 -2.95
N TRP A 69 -0.22 27.57 -2.74
CA TRP A 69 -1.53 27.72 -2.11
C TRP A 69 -2.68 27.24 -3.00
N GLY A 70 -2.60 27.43 -4.31
CA GLY A 70 -3.54 26.81 -5.25
C GLY A 70 -3.48 25.29 -5.20
N PHE A 71 -2.27 24.72 -5.09
CA PHE A 71 -2.08 23.28 -4.92
C PHE A 71 -2.68 22.78 -3.59
N LYS A 72 -2.36 23.45 -2.47
CA LYS A 72 -2.91 23.13 -1.13
C LYS A 72 -4.44 23.22 -1.12
N ALA A 73 -5.01 24.24 -1.76
CA ALA A 73 -6.45 24.42 -1.86
C ALA A 73 -7.12 23.29 -2.67
N LEU A 74 -6.59 22.94 -3.85
CA LEU A 74 -7.12 21.83 -4.67
C LEU A 74 -7.01 20.48 -3.96
N LYS A 75 -5.91 20.23 -3.23
CA LYS A 75 -5.73 19.03 -2.39
C LYS A 75 -6.82 18.95 -1.32
N GLN A 76 -7.12 20.04 -0.62
CA GLN A 76 -8.19 20.07 0.37
C GLN A 76 -9.58 19.93 -0.25
N GLN A 77 -9.86 20.59 -1.38
CA GLN A 77 -11.13 20.43 -2.08
C GLN A 77 -11.38 18.96 -2.45
N SER A 78 -10.35 18.29 -2.99
CA SER A 78 -10.43 16.86 -3.32
C SER A 78 -10.76 16.01 -2.08
N LYS A 79 -10.11 16.28 -0.94
CA LYS A 79 -10.37 15.60 0.34
C LYS A 79 -11.82 15.83 0.82
N ILE A 80 -12.34 17.05 0.74
CA ILE A 80 -13.71 17.38 1.16
C ILE A 80 -14.74 16.71 0.23
N PHE A 81 -14.53 16.74 -1.10
CA PHE A 81 -15.45 16.08 -2.03
C PHE A 81 -15.49 14.56 -1.84
N LEU A 82 -14.36 13.91 -1.52
CA LEU A 82 -14.32 12.49 -1.15
C LEU A 82 -15.14 12.21 0.12
N GLN A 83 -15.06 13.07 1.14
CA GLN A 83 -15.86 12.95 2.37
C GLN A 83 -17.37 13.10 2.11
N LEU A 84 -17.75 13.96 1.16
CA LEU A 84 -19.13 14.18 0.76
C LEU A 84 -19.69 13.09 -0.18
N GLY A 85 -18.89 12.09 -0.57
CA GLY A 85 -19.30 11.07 -1.53
C GLY A 85 -19.44 11.57 -2.98
N ARG A 86 -18.98 12.80 -3.26
CA ARG A 86 -19.01 13.42 -4.60
C ARG A 86 -17.76 13.04 -5.38
N PHE A 87 -17.65 11.77 -5.71
CA PHE A 87 -16.42 11.18 -6.25
C PHE A 87 -16.02 11.72 -7.64
N LEU A 88 -17.00 12.05 -8.50
CA LEU A 88 -16.74 12.62 -9.83
C LEU A 88 -16.17 14.04 -9.74
N ASP A 89 -16.74 14.87 -8.87
CA ASP A 89 -16.25 16.23 -8.64
C ASP A 89 -14.84 16.20 -8.02
N ALA A 90 -14.61 15.27 -7.08
CA ALA A 90 -13.30 15.03 -6.50
C ALA A 90 -12.26 14.65 -7.56
N LEU A 91 -12.63 13.80 -8.53
CA LEU A 91 -11.74 13.40 -9.63
C LEU A 91 -11.38 14.60 -10.51
N GLY A 92 -12.35 15.45 -10.86
CA GLY A 92 -12.09 16.68 -11.61
C GLY A 92 -11.13 17.62 -10.88
N LYS A 93 -11.24 17.76 -9.56
CA LYS A 93 -10.26 18.54 -8.77
C LYS A 93 -8.89 17.88 -8.71
N TYR A 94 -8.85 16.56 -8.63
CA TYR A 94 -7.60 15.80 -8.63
C TYR A 94 -6.84 15.91 -9.96
N GLU A 95 -7.53 15.97 -11.09
CA GLU A 95 -6.90 16.25 -12.40
C GLU A 95 -6.15 17.59 -12.40
N HIS A 96 -6.73 18.60 -11.75
CA HIS A 96 -6.08 19.91 -11.60
C HIS A 96 -4.86 19.81 -10.66
N VAL A 97 -4.97 19.07 -9.55
CA VAL A 97 -3.82 18.81 -8.65
C VAL A 97 -2.65 18.20 -9.44
N LEU A 98 -2.93 17.20 -10.28
CA LEU A 98 -1.93 16.52 -11.10
C LEU A 98 -1.23 17.48 -12.08
N HIS A 99 -1.91 18.51 -12.59
CA HIS A 99 -1.29 19.50 -13.46
C HIS A 99 -0.24 20.36 -12.72
N TYR A 100 -0.55 20.79 -11.50
CA TYR A 100 0.37 21.58 -10.66
C TYR A 100 1.63 20.80 -10.24
N THR A 101 1.59 19.46 -10.27
CA THR A 101 2.74 18.62 -9.88
C THR A 101 3.96 18.75 -10.78
N HIS A 102 3.79 19.25 -12.02
CA HIS A 102 4.91 19.44 -12.96
C HIS A 102 5.53 20.82 -12.89
N SER A 103 4.79 21.83 -12.42
CA SER A 103 5.14 23.24 -12.57
C SER A 103 5.51 23.94 -11.26
N VAL A 104 4.86 23.60 -10.15
CA VAL A 104 4.88 24.45 -8.94
C VAL A 104 5.53 23.77 -7.74
N VAL A 105 5.24 22.49 -7.51
CA VAL A 105 5.64 21.80 -6.28
C VAL A 105 6.79 20.84 -6.51
N THR A 106 7.61 20.65 -5.46
CA THR A 106 8.72 19.70 -5.50
C THR A 106 8.21 18.28 -5.73
N ARG A 107 9.02 17.45 -6.42
CA ARG A 107 8.68 16.05 -6.74
C ARG A 107 8.31 15.23 -5.50
N ASN A 108 9.00 15.45 -4.38
CA ASN A 108 8.74 14.75 -3.12
C ASN A 108 7.40 15.17 -2.50
N TYR A 109 7.07 16.45 -2.53
CA TYR A 109 5.79 16.96 -2.01
C TYR A 109 4.61 16.49 -2.87
N ALA A 110 4.79 16.49 -4.20
CA ALA A 110 3.85 15.92 -5.14
C ALA A 110 3.62 14.41 -4.89
N GLU A 111 4.69 13.62 -4.73
CA GLU A 111 4.60 12.19 -4.42
C GLU A 111 3.80 11.91 -3.14
N LYS A 112 4.13 12.61 -2.03
CA LYS A 112 3.42 12.46 -0.76
C LYS A 112 1.94 12.81 -0.89
N SER A 113 1.64 13.91 -1.60
CA SER A 113 0.28 14.38 -1.80
C SER A 113 -0.55 13.43 -2.65
N ILE A 114 0.00 12.92 -3.76
CA ILE A 114 -0.64 11.90 -4.60
C ILE A 114 -0.92 10.63 -3.78
N CYS A 115 0.08 10.14 -3.03
CA CYS A 115 -0.08 8.94 -2.20
C CYS A 115 -1.19 9.15 -1.16
N SER A 116 -1.20 10.27 -0.45
CA SER A 116 -2.21 10.61 0.57
C SER A 116 -3.63 10.64 0.00
N ILE A 117 -3.81 11.20 -1.20
CA ILE A 117 -5.13 11.24 -1.85
C ILE A 117 -5.56 9.83 -2.28
N LEU A 118 -4.66 9.06 -2.90
CA LEU A 118 -4.95 7.67 -3.32
C LEU A 118 -5.25 6.75 -2.14
N ASP A 119 -4.62 6.97 -0.98
CA ASP A 119 -4.92 6.21 0.24
C ASP A 119 -6.35 6.48 0.74
N ARG A 120 -6.82 7.73 0.66
CA ARG A 120 -8.22 8.08 0.96
C ARG A 120 -9.20 7.49 -0.04
N VAL A 121 -8.84 7.49 -1.34
CA VAL A 121 -9.64 6.84 -2.39
C VAL A 121 -9.73 5.33 -2.15
N SER A 122 -8.61 4.70 -1.76
CA SER A 122 -8.55 3.26 -1.49
C SER A 122 -9.35 2.89 -0.23
N ALA A 123 -9.35 3.74 0.79
CA ALA A 123 -10.15 3.58 2.01
C ALA A 123 -11.66 3.80 1.78
N ALA A 124 -12.06 4.49 0.71
CA ALA A 124 -13.45 4.72 0.37
C ALA A 124 -14.09 3.45 -0.24
N ILE A 125 -14.53 2.52 0.62
CA ILE A 125 -15.15 1.25 0.23
C ILE A 125 -16.40 1.46 -0.64
N SER A 126 -17.16 2.54 -0.40
CA SER A 126 -18.37 2.87 -1.16
C SER A 126 -18.11 3.36 -2.59
N MET A 127 -16.85 3.57 -2.98
CA MET A 127 -16.52 4.06 -4.31
C MET A 127 -16.63 2.95 -5.38
N PRO A 128 -17.37 3.19 -6.48
CA PRO A 128 -17.44 2.31 -7.64
C PRO A 128 -16.04 1.93 -8.18
N LEU A 129 -15.90 0.69 -8.63
CA LEU A 129 -14.62 0.14 -9.11
C LEU A 129 -14.09 0.92 -10.32
N GLU A 130 -14.99 1.37 -11.20
CA GLU A 130 -14.68 2.14 -12.40
C GLU A 130 -14.08 3.51 -12.04
N LEU A 131 -14.58 4.13 -10.97
CA LEU A 131 -14.04 5.41 -10.51
C LEU A 131 -12.67 5.20 -9.90
N VAL A 132 -12.50 4.22 -9.02
CA VAL A 132 -11.18 3.87 -8.48
C VAL A 132 -10.17 3.67 -9.63
N GLU A 133 -10.51 2.88 -10.64
CA GLU A 133 -9.66 2.67 -11.80
C GLU A 133 -9.34 3.99 -12.51
N ALA A 134 -10.33 4.86 -12.73
CA ALA A 134 -10.11 6.18 -13.34
C ALA A 134 -9.11 7.06 -12.56
N TRP A 135 -9.18 7.08 -11.22
CA TRP A 135 -8.23 7.83 -10.38
C TRP A 135 -6.80 7.31 -10.56
N PHE A 136 -6.61 6.00 -10.52
CA PHE A 136 -5.29 5.39 -10.69
C PHE A 136 -4.77 5.53 -12.12
N SER A 137 -5.60 5.32 -13.14
CA SER A 137 -5.24 5.51 -14.54
C SER A 137 -4.84 6.95 -14.84
N GLN A 138 -5.57 7.93 -14.32
CA GLN A 138 -5.23 9.35 -14.50
C GLN A 138 -3.87 9.67 -13.87
N THR A 139 -3.64 9.17 -12.66
CA THR A 139 -2.35 9.32 -11.98
C THR A 139 -1.21 8.70 -12.79
N GLN A 140 -1.41 7.48 -13.32
CA GLN A 140 -0.42 6.79 -14.14
C GLN A 140 -0.14 7.51 -15.46
N ASN A 141 -1.17 8.04 -16.13
CA ASN A 141 -1.02 8.80 -17.36
C ASN A 141 -0.18 10.07 -17.13
N THR A 142 -0.46 10.82 -16.07
CA THR A 142 0.32 12.01 -15.74
C THR A 142 1.76 11.67 -15.35
N LEU A 143 1.96 10.56 -14.64
CA LEU A 143 3.30 10.08 -14.23
C LEU A 143 4.08 9.45 -15.38
N SER A 144 3.45 8.94 -16.43
CA SER A 144 4.18 8.42 -17.60
C SER A 144 5.01 9.50 -18.31
N VAL A 145 4.61 10.76 -18.16
CA VAL A 145 5.28 11.94 -18.70
C VAL A 145 6.44 12.40 -17.81
N SER A 146 6.34 12.16 -16.50
CA SER A 146 7.34 12.52 -15.48
C SER A 146 8.14 11.28 -15.11
N GLN A 147 9.37 11.15 -15.62
CA GLN A 147 10.31 10.01 -15.50
C GLN A 147 10.56 9.47 -14.06
N THR A 148 9.53 9.00 -13.35
CA THR A 148 9.54 8.55 -11.96
C THR A 148 9.11 7.09 -11.90
N ASP A 149 9.95 6.20 -12.42
CA ASP A 149 9.73 4.76 -12.41
C ASP A 149 9.38 4.25 -11.00
N ARG A 150 10.04 4.77 -9.97
CA ARG A 150 9.78 4.41 -8.56
C ARG A 150 8.36 4.71 -8.08
N LEU A 151 7.84 5.90 -8.40
CA LEU A 151 6.49 6.31 -7.99
C LEU A 151 5.43 5.53 -8.74
N ARG A 152 5.67 5.26 -10.03
CA ARG A 152 4.82 4.38 -10.84
C ARG A 152 4.70 2.99 -10.22
N THR A 153 5.82 2.38 -9.83
CA THR A 153 5.83 1.07 -9.15
C THR A 153 5.05 1.14 -7.83
N LYS A 154 5.29 2.17 -7.01
CA LYS A 154 4.61 2.34 -5.71
C LYS A 154 3.09 2.46 -5.85
N ILE A 155 2.62 3.24 -6.83
CA ILE A 155 1.19 3.39 -7.12
C ILE A 155 0.60 2.10 -7.68
N GLY A 156 1.31 1.40 -8.56
CA GLY A 156 0.86 0.11 -9.07
C GLY A 156 0.76 -0.94 -7.95
N LEU A 157 1.71 -0.98 -7.01
CA LEU A 157 1.64 -1.86 -5.84
C LEU A 157 0.45 -1.53 -4.93
N LYS A 158 0.15 -0.24 -4.71
CA LYS A 158 -1.07 0.18 -3.98
C LYS A 158 -2.34 -0.27 -4.71
N LEU A 159 -2.41 -0.10 -6.02
CA LEU A 159 -3.53 -0.56 -6.84
C LEU A 159 -3.70 -2.09 -6.77
N ALA A 160 -2.60 -2.83 -6.83
CA ALA A 160 -2.63 -4.29 -6.71
C ALA A 160 -3.14 -4.73 -5.32
N ARG A 161 -2.70 -4.09 -4.23
CA ARG A 161 -3.23 -4.36 -2.88
C ARG A 161 -4.73 -4.07 -2.79
N LEU A 162 -5.21 -3.01 -3.43
CA LEU A 162 -6.63 -2.67 -3.46
C LEU A 162 -7.45 -3.73 -4.20
N TRP A 163 -7.01 -4.19 -5.37
CA TRP A 163 -7.69 -5.28 -6.09
C TRP A 163 -7.64 -6.60 -5.33
N LEU A 164 -6.54 -6.87 -4.63
CA LEU A 164 -6.42 -8.03 -3.75
C LEU A 164 -7.47 -7.96 -2.61
N ALA A 165 -7.60 -6.82 -1.94
CA ALA A 165 -8.59 -6.63 -0.88
C ALA A 165 -10.04 -6.74 -1.39
N ARG A 166 -10.31 -6.25 -2.60
CA ARG A 166 -11.63 -6.36 -3.26
C ARG A 166 -11.89 -7.70 -3.95
N ARG A 167 -10.92 -8.62 -3.96
CA ARG A 167 -10.97 -9.94 -4.64
C ARG A 167 -11.22 -9.85 -6.16
N GLU A 168 -10.72 -8.80 -6.79
CA GLU A 168 -10.85 -8.54 -8.23
C GLU A 168 -9.66 -9.15 -8.99
N TRP A 169 -9.72 -10.46 -9.24
CA TRP A 169 -8.58 -11.25 -9.74
C TRP A 169 -8.13 -10.86 -11.16
N ASP A 170 -9.07 -10.60 -12.08
CA ASP A 170 -8.73 -10.27 -13.46
C ASP A 170 -8.05 -8.90 -13.59
N ARG A 171 -8.47 -7.93 -12.76
CA ARG A 171 -7.84 -6.61 -12.67
C ARG A 171 -6.46 -6.72 -12.02
N LEU A 172 -6.36 -7.49 -10.93
CA LEU A 172 -5.11 -7.74 -10.23
C LEU A 172 -4.06 -8.39 -11.15
N ALA A 173 -4.45 -9.41 -11.92
CA ALA A 173 -3.54 -10.11 -12.83
C ALA A 173 -2.96 -9.19 -13.90
N ARG A 174 -3.76 -8.26 -14.45
CA ARG A 174 -3.28 -7.24 -15.40
C ARG A 174 -2.26 -6.30 -14.76
N VAL A 175 -2.60 -5.74 -13.59
CA VAL A 175 -1.71 -4.81 -12.87
C VAL A 175 -0.39 -5.48 -12.47
N LEU A 176 -0.43 -6.72 -11.98
CA LEU A 176 0.79 -7.46 -11.62
C LEU A 176 1.64 -7.79 -12.86
N GLY A 177 1.01 -8.11 -13.98
CA GLY A 177 1.68 -8.32 -15.27
C GLY A 177 2.45 -7.07 -15.73
N ASP A 178 1.78 -5.91 -15.70
CA ASP A 178 2.37 -4.62 -16.09
C ASP A 178 3.49 -4.18 -15.14
N LEU A 179 3.36 -4.46 -13.83
CA LEU A 179 4.42 -4.21 -12.86
C LEU A 179 5.63 -5.12 -13.09
N ARG A 180 5.39 -6.39 -13.42
CA ARG A 180 6.45 -7.36 -13.68
C ARG A 180 7.26 -6.96 -14.91
N THR A 181 6.62 -6.58 -16.02
CA THR A 181 7.32 -6.13 -17.23
C THR A 181 8.14 -4.89 -16.95
N HIS A 182 7.57 -3.90 -16.27
CA HIS A 182 8.26 -2.67 -15.90
C HIS A 182 9.48 -2.91 -15.00
N LEU A 183 9.35 -3.79 -14.00
CA LEU A 183 10.47 -4.13 -13.11
C LEU A 183 11.57 -4.94 -13.82
N MET A 184 11.22 -5.78 -14.79
CA MET A 184 12.20 -6.52 -15.58
C MET A 184 12.93 -5.63 -16.60
N GLU A 185 12.24 -4.64 -17.18
CA GLU A 185 12.85 -3.64 -18.07
C GLU A 185 13.75 -2.65 -17.32
N ALA A 186 13.42 -2.34 -16.06
CA ALA A 186 14.19 -1.45 -15.19
C ALA A 186 15.48 -2.06 -14.62
N SER A 187 15.93 -3.22 -15.13
CA SER A 187 17.11 -4.01 -14.74
C SER A 187 18.48 -3.29 -14.81
N HIS A 188 18.51 -1.97 -15.02
CA HIS A 188 19.72 -1.15 -15.02
C HIS A 188 19.89 -0.28 -13.75
N GLY A 189 19.12 -0.56 -12.68
CA GLY A 189 19.06 0.27 -11.47
C GLY A 189 19.56 -0.40 -10.18
N ASP A 190 19.36 0.31 -9.07
CA ASP A 190 19.77 -0.01 -7.70
C ASP A 190 19.21 -1.36 -7.21
N ILE A 191 20.07 -2.37 -7.15
CA ILE A 191 19.73 -3.81 -7.01
C ILE A 191 18.95 -4.09 -5.71
N GLN A 192 19.27 -3.39 -4.62
CA GLN A 192 18.68 -3.65 -3.30
C GLN A 192 17.25 -3.15 -3.18
N SER A 193 16.98 -1.91 -3.62
CA SER A 193 15.63 -1.33 -3.58
C SER A 193 14.68 -2.02 -4.56
N GLN A 194 15.21 -2.48 -5.70
CA GLN A 194 14.50 -3.33 -6.65
C GLN A 194 14.19 -4.73 -6.07
N GLY A 195 15.13 -5.32 -5.33
CA GLY A 195 14.92 -6.62 -4.69
C GLY A 195 13.73 -6.61 -3.72
N THR A 196 13.59 -5.54 -2.91
CA THR A 196 12.46 -5.40 -1.98
C THR A 196 11.12 -5.23 -2.70
N THR A 197 11.04 -4.42 -3.76
CA THR A 197 9.80 -4.25 -4.54
C THR A 197 9.41 -5.50 -5.31
N VAL A 198 10.40 -6.28 -5.80
CA VAL A 198 10.17 -7.58 -6.43
C VAL A 198 9.60 -8.58 -5.43
N LEU A 199 10.15 -8.67 -4.21
CA LEU A 199 9.60 -9.55 -3.18
C LEU A 199 8.15 -9.19 -2.81
N GLU A 200 7.85 -7.90 -2.77
CA GLU A 200 6.49 -7.42 -2.55
C GLU A 200 5.55 -7.82 -3.69
N LEU A 201 5.96 -7.64 -4.95
CA LEU A 201 5.20 -8.11 -6.12
C LEU A 201 4.92 -9.62 -6.04
N LEU A 202 5.96 -10.42 -5.78
CA LEU A 202 5.85 -11.88 -5.67
C LEU A 202 4.93 -12.29 -4.52
N SER A 203 4.93 -11.55 -3.41
CA SER A 203 4.01 -11.81 -2.30
C SER A 203 2.54 -11.59 -2.68
N LEU A 204 2.24 -10.58 -3.52
CA LEU A 204 0.89 -10.31 -4.01
C LEU A 204 0.45 -11.36 -5.03
N GLU A 205 1.36 -11.77 -5.91
CA GLU A 205 1.12 -12.87 -6.85
C GLU A 205 0.82 -14.19 -6.13
N ILE A 206 1.59 -14.53 -5.08
CA ILE A 206 1.34 -15.74 -4.29
C ILE A 206 -0.06 -15.69 -3.66
N GLN A 207 -0.46 -14.55 -3.08
CA GLN A 207 -1.79 -14.38 -2.49
C GLN A 207 -2.90 -14.55 -3.54
N MET A 208 -2.72 -13.98 -4.74
CA MET A 208 -3.65 -14.15 -5.86
C MET A 208 -3.70 -15.61 -6.35
N TYR A 209 -2.55 -16.26 -6.55
CA TYR A 209 -2.48 -17.64 -7.06
C TYR A 209 -3.03 -18.65 -6.06
N ARG A 210 -2.89 -18.39 -4.75
CA ARG A 210 -3.60 -19.15 -3.72
C ARG A 210 -5.10 -19.08 -4.00
N GLU A 211 -5.68 -17.88 -3.98
CA GLU A 211 -7.14 -17.73 -4.02
C GLU A 211 -7.76 -18.24 -5.33
N THR A 212 -7.00 -18.18 -6.42
CA THR A 212 -7.39 -18.75 -7.72
C THR A 212 -7.12 -20.26 -7.85
N GLY A 213 -6.51 -20.89 -6.84
CA GLY A 213 -6.23 -22.33 -6.81
C GLY A 213 -5.06 -22.79 -7.68
N ASN A 214 -4.21 -21.87 -8.16
CA ASN A 214 -3.11 -22.18 -9.06
C ASN A 214 -1.80 -22.53 -8.32
N LEU A 215 -1.75 -23.73 -7.74
CA LEU A 215 -0.61 -24.22 -6.95
C LEU A 215 0.71 -24.29 -7.72
N ARG A 216 0.65 -24.54 -9.04
CA ARG A 216 1.85 -24.58 -9.90
C ARG A 216 2.53 -23.21 -9.95
N MET A 217 1.73 -22.16 -10.10
CA MET A 217 2.22 -20.78 -10.10
C MET A 217 2.72 -20.36 -8.73
N VAL A 218 2.04 -20.75 -7.64
CA VAL A 218 2.54 -20.52 -6.27
C VAL A 218 3.95 -21.08 -6.10
N LYS A 219 4.20 -22.31 -6.52
CA LYS A 219 5.54 -22.94 -6.44
C LYS A 219 6.59 -22.20 -7.25
N ALA A 220 6.25 -21.82 -8.49
CA ALA A 220 7.16 -21.06 -9.35
C ALA A 220 7.51 -19.70 -8.74
N THR A 221 6.50 -18.96 -8.24
CA THR A 221 6.67 -17.64 -7.63
C THR A 221 7.42 -17.72 -6.30
N TYR A 222 7.18 -18.74 -5.47
CA TYR A 222 7.94 -18.98 -4.24
C TYR A 222 9.42 -19.23 -4.54
N ASN A 223 9.74 -20.10 -5.50
CA ASN A 223 11.12 -20.36 -5.90
C ASN A 223 11.80 -19.10 -6.45
N ALA A 224 11.08 -18.28 -7.22
CA ALA A 224 11.58 -17.00 -7.68
C ALA A 224 11.89 -16.07 -6.50
N ALA A 225 11.02 -16.00 -5.49
CA ALA A 225 11.22 -15.18 -4.29
C ALA A 225 12.45 -15.63 -3.48
N MET A 226 12.71 -16.94 -3.39
CA MET A 226 13.88 -17.46 -2.68
C MET A 226 15.21 -17.17 -3.40
N ASN A 227 15.18 -16.90 -4.70
CA ASN A 227 16.36 -16.55 -5.49
C ASN A 227 16.69 -15.05 -5.48
N VAL A 228 15.81 -14.20 -4.93
CA VAL A 228 16.08 -12.76 -4.83
C VAL A 228 17.17 -12.53 -3.76
N GLN A 229 18.36 -12.09 -4.20
CA GLN A 229 19.49 -11.77 -3.34
C GLN A 229 19.49 -10.29 -2.95
N ASN A 230 20.15 -9.96 -1.83
CA ASN A 230 20.42 -8.59 -1.38
C ASN A 230 19.16 -7.70 -1.19
N ALA A 231 18.03 -8.30 -0.81
CA ALA A 231 16.80 -7.57 -0.50
C ALA A 231 16.51 -7.64 1.01
N ILE A 232 16.08 -6.51 1.58
CA ILE A 232 15.58 -6.45 2.96
C ILE A 232 14.11 -6.07 2.88
N PRO A 233 13.19 -7.04 2.71
CA PRO A 233 11.76 -6.78 2.68
C PRO A 233 11.24 -6.52 4.09
N HIS A 234 10.05 -5.92 4.16
CA HIS A 234 9.30 -5.84 5.41
C HIS A 234 9.02 -7.26 5.95
N PRO A 235 9.17 -7.53 7.26
CA PRO A 235 8.99 -8.89 7.82
C PRO A 235 7.64 -9.51 7.43
N ARG A 236 6.55 -8.73 7.44
CA ARG A 236 5.23 -9.20 6.96
C ARG A 236 5.24 -9.79 5.54
N THR A 237 5.94 -9.16 4.60
CA THR A 237 6.04 -9.62 3.20
C THR A 237 6.77 -10.96 3.12
N MET A 238 7.88 -11.09 3.83
CA MET A 238 8.63 -12.35 3.90
C MET A 238 7.86 -13.44 4.64
N GLY A 239 7.13 -13.08 5.70
CA GLY A 239 6.23 -13.98 6.43
C GLY A 239 5.19 -14.63 5.51
N VAL A 240 4.54 -13.83 4.66
CA VAL A 240 3.56 -14.33 3.67
C VAL A 240 4.22 -15.32 2.70
N ILE A 241 5.35 -14.96 2.11
CA ILE A 241 6.06 -15.83 1.15
C ILE A 241 6.43 -17.17 1.81
N ARG A 242 6.98 -17.13 3.03
CA ARG A 242 7.39 -18.31 3.80
C ARG A 242 6.21 -19.17 4.23
N GLU A 243 5.11 -18.57 4.68
CA GLU A 243 3.91 -19.32 5.08
C GLU A 243 3.37 -20.16 3.91
N PHE A 244 3.31 -19.55 2.71
CA PHE A 244 2.86 -20.26 1.51
C PHE A 244 3.86 -21.31 1.04
N GLY A 245 5.17 -21.07 1.17
CA GLY A 245 6.22 -22.09 0.99
C GLY A 245 6.01 -23.30 1.90
N GLY A 246 5.74 -23.07 3.18
CA GLY A 246 5.46 -24.12 4.15
C GLY A 246 4.22 -24.93 3.79
N LYS A 247 3.12 -24.27 3.41
CA LYS A 247 1.88 -24.94 2.95
C LYS A 247 2.12 -25.76 1.69
N MET A 248 2.89 -25.25 0.74
CA MET A 248 3.29 -26.00 -0.47
C MET A 248 4.08 -27.26 -0.09
N HIS A 249 5.11 -27.14 0.75
CA HIS A 249 5.90 -28.28 1.21
C HIS A 249 5.06 -29.34 1.96
N MET A 250 4.06 -28.91 2.74
CA MET A 250 3.09 -29.81 3.38
C MET A 250 2.30 -30.62 2.35
N THR A 251 1.85 -30.00 1.25
CA THR A 251 1.14 -30.75 0.19
C THR A 251 2.02 -31.76 -0.53
N GLU A 252 3.33 -31.50 -0.60
CA GLU A 252 4.33 -32.40 -1.19
C GLU A 252 4.86 -33.45 -0.20
N LYS A 253 4.34 -33.47 1.05
CA LYS A 253 4.80 -34.32 2.15
C LYS A 253 6.27 -34.11 2.52
N ASN A 254 6.82 -32.94 2.19
CA ASN A 254 8.16 -32.55 2.60
C ASN A 254 8.08 -31.83 3.95
N TRP A 255 8.01 -32.60 5.03
CA TRP A 255 7.78 -32.09 6.39
C TRP A 255 8.95 -31.25 6.92
N GLU A 256 10.18 -31.62 6.55
CA GLU A 256 11.41 -30.90 6.94
C GLU A 256 11.43 -29.48 6.36
N ALA A 257 11.23 -29.35 5.04
CA ALA A 257 11.18 -28.04 4.41
C ALA A 257 9.98 -27.20 4.88
N ALA A 258 8.83 -27.85 5.12
CA ALA A 258 7.65 -27.19 5.68
C ALA A 258 7.91 -26.60 7.06
N GLN A 259 8.57 -27.36 7.95
CA GLN A 259 8.89 -26.91 9.30
C GLN A 259 9.83 -25.69 9.27
N VAL A 260 10.87 -25.71 8.43
CA VAL A 260 11.80 -24.58 8.28
C VAL A 260 11.05 -23.33 7.80
N ASP A 261 10.22 -23.45 6.76
CA ASP A 261 9.46 -22.32 6.23
C ASP A 261 8.44 -21.78 7.24
N PHE A 262 7.70 -22.64 7.95
CA PHE A 262 6.76 -22.19 8.98
C PHE A 262 7.46 -21.52 10.16
N PHE A 263 8.64 -22.00 10.56
CA PHE A 263 9.42 -21.36 11.61
C PHE A 263 9.89 -19.97 11.20
N GLN A 264 10.40 -19.82 9.97
CA GLN A 264 10.79 -18.51 9.43
C GLN A 264 9.58 -17.58 9.28
N ALA A 265 8.44 -18.09 8.80
CA ALA A 265 7.20 -17.33 8.71
C ALA A 265 6.74 -16.85 10.09
N PHE A 266 6.79 -17.72 11.10
CA PHE A 266 6.44 -17.38 12.48
C PHE A 266 7.30 -16.22 13.01
N ARG A 267 8.64 -16.31 12.87
CA ARG A 267 9.55 -15.24 13.30
C ARG A 267 9.26 -13.91 12.62
N ASN A 268 9.03 -13.94 11.31
CA ASN A 268 8.68 -12.74 10.54
C ASN A 268 7.34 -12.12 10.99
N TYR A 269 6.35 -12.94 11.32
CA TYR A 269 5.07 -12.45 11.82
C TYR A 269 5.14 -11.97 13.27
N ASP A 270 5.97 -12.59 14.10
CA ASP A 270 6.22 -12.16 15.48
C ASP A 270 6.91 -10.79 15.51
N GLU A 271 7.96 -10.61 14.70
CA GLU A 271 8.66 -9.33 14.53
C GLU A 271 7.74 -8.24 13.96
N ALA A 272 6.82 -8.60 13.06
CA ALA A 272 5.81 -7.69 12.53
C ALA A 272 4.61 -7.44 13.48
N GLY A 273 4.55 -8.08 14.64
CA GLY A 273 3.40 -8.00 15.56
C GLY A 273 2.10 -8.59 14.99
N SER A 274 2.15 -9.33 13.89
CA SER A 274 0.97 -9.83 13.16
C SER A 274 0.23 -10.92 13.95
N PRO A 275 -1.12 -10.91 14.00
CA PRO A 275 -1.90 -11.97 14.63
C PRO A 275 -1.75 -13.32 13.89
N GLN A 276 -1.34 -13.30 12.62
CA GLN A 276 -1.10 -14.50 11.80
C GLN A 276 -0.02 -15.41 12.41
N ARG A 277 0.85 -14.91 13.30
CA ARG A 277 1.85 -15.71 14.01
C ARG A 277 1.24 -16.91 14.74
N ILE A 278 0.05 -16.76 15.32
CA ILE A 278 -0.64 -17.85 16.02
C ILE A 278 -1.10 -18.94 15.05
N GLN A 279 -1.61 -18.55 13.88
CA GLN A 279 -2.02 -19.50 12.85
C GLN A 279 -0.80 -20.27 12.31
N VAL A 280 0.29 -19.58 12.01
CA VAL A 280 1.52 -20.21 11.53
C VAL A 280 2.15 -21.12 12.59
N LEU A 281 2.08 -20.75 13.87
CA LEU A 281 2.54 -21.60 14.97
C LEU A 281 1.80 -22.94 15.00
N LYS A 282 0.48 -22.95 14.73
CA LYS A 282 -0.29 -24.20 14.60
C LYS A 282 0.23 -25.06 13.44
N TYR A 283 0.53 -24.46 12.29
CA TYR A 283 1.12 -25.18 11.15
C TYR A 283 2.52 -25.72 11.47
N LEU A 284 3.34 -24.95 12.18
CA LEU A 284 4.66 -25.36 12.61
C LEU A 284 4.60 -26.61 13.52
N VAL A 285 3.71 -26.59 14.52
CA VAL A 285 3.50 -27.73 15.42
C VAL A 285 3.04 -28.96 14.64
N MET A 286 2.09 -28.78 13.71
CA MET A 286 1.61 -29.86 12.85
C MET A 286 2.72 -30.45 11.97
N ALA A 287 3.52 -29.61 11.31
CA ALA A 287 4.65 -30.05 10.49
C ALA A 287 5.69 -30.81 11.32
N ASN A 288 5.98 -30.34 12.54
CA ASN A 288 6.93 -30.98 13.44
C ASN A 288 6.43 -32.36 13.95
N MET A 289 5.13 -32.48 14.25
CA MET A 289 4.51 -33.78 14.59
C MET A 289 4.58 -34.76 13.41
N LEU A 290 4.31 -34.30 12.19
CA LEU A 290 4.33 -35.14 10.98
C LEU A 290 5.75 -35.56 10.56
N MET A 291 6.76 -34.76 10.89
CA MET A 291 8.18 -35.12 10.72
C MET A 291 8.57 -36.31 11.64
N GLY A 292 7.81 -36.56 12.71
CA GLY A 292 8.18 -37.55 13.73
C GLY A 292 9.30 -37.09 14.65
N SER A 293 9.57 -35.78 14.68
CA SER A 293 10.58 -35.20 15.57
C SER A 293 10.12 -35.24 17.02
N GLY A 294 10.98 -35.74 17.92
CA GLY A 294 10.75 -35.70 19.37
C GLY A 294 11.07 -34.34 20.01
N ILE A 295 11.48 -33.35 19.20
CA ILE A 295 11.85 -32.01 19.67
C ILE A 295 10.59 -31.21 19.91
N ASN A 296 10.43 -30.67 21.12
CA ASN A 296 9.32 -29.80 21.44
C ASN A 296 9.51 -28.43 20.79
N VAL A 297 8.57 -28.03 19.92
CA VAL A 297 8.60 -26.73 19.24
C VAL A 297 8.69 -25.58 20.24
N PHE A 298 8.01 -25.72 21.39
CA PHE A 298 7.89 -24.69 22.42
C PHE A 298 9.11 -24.53 23.33
N ASP A 299 10.14 -25.36 23.15
CA ASP A 299 11.41 -25.18 23.87
C ASP A 299 12.26 -24.06 23.24
N SER A 300 11.88 -23.57 22.05
CA SER A 300 12.53 -22.44 21.39
C SER A 300 12.24 -21.13 22.13
N GLN A 301 13.21 -20.22 22.19
CA GLN A 301 13.05 -18.94 22.90
C GLN A 301 11.89 -18.10 22.34
N GLU A 302 11.67 -18.19 21.03
CA GLU A 302 10.66 -17.44 20.29
C GLU A 302 9.24 -17.97 20.51
N THR A 303 9.09 -19.27 20.80
CA THR A 303 7.77 -19.92 20.93
C THR A 303 7.39 -20.21 22.39
N LYS A 304 8.37 -20.22 23.30
CA LYS A 304 8.17 -20.44 24.74
C LYS A 304 7.12 -19.54 25.40
N PRO A 305 6.99 -18.24 25.05
CA PRO A 305 5.93 -17.40 25.61
C PRO A 305 4.51 -17.86 25.24
N TYR A 306 4.36 -18.67 24.19
CA TYR A 306 3.08 -19.09 23.62
C TYR A 306 2.55 -20.40 24.22
N VAL A 307 3.23 -20.98 25.21
CA VAL A 307 2.84 -22.22 25.90
C VAL A 307 1.50 -22.09 26.64
N LEU A 308 1.16 -20.88 27.12
CA LEU A 308 -0.06 -20.60 27.88
C LEU A 308 -1.33 -20.44 27.00
N LEU A 309 -1.19 -20.56 25.67
CA LEU A 309 -2.30 -20.47 24.70
C LEU A 309 -2.80 -21.84 24.22
N GLN A 310 -2.29 -22.93 24.81
CA GLN A 310 -2.83 -24.29 24.66
C GLN A 310 -4.10 -24.47 25.51
#